data_AF-A0A424HYC4-F1
#
_entry.id   AF-A0A424HYC4-F1
#
_cell.length_a   1.000
_cell.length_b   1.000
_cell.length_c   1.000
_cell.angle_alpha   90.00
_cell.angle_beta   90.00
_cell.angle_gamma   90.00
#
_symmetry.space_group_name_H-M   'P 1'
#
loop_
_entity.id
_entity.type
_entity.pdbx_description
1 polymer ?
#
loop_
_entity_poly.entity_id
_entity_poly.type
_entity_poly.pdbx_seq_one_letter_code
_entity_poly.pdbx_strand_id
1 'polypeptide(L)'
;MDPSDLLQEASSIAAVIEQASNRLTPNVIRAARRSEEGRKDLDRMEYALGTIGKALVLTDYTIDEEKDMDKLKAFRESQARDR
;
A
#
# COMPACT_ATOMS: atom_id res chain seq x y z
N MET A 1 -20.16 -8.01 -2.84
CA MET A 1 -20.08 -6.57 -2.52
C MET A 1 -20.83 -5.85 -3.63
N ASP A 2 -21.69 -4.90 -3.29
CA ASP A 2 -22.35 -4.09 -4.31
C ASP A 2 -21.28 -3.24 -5.03
N PRO A 3 -21.33 -3.04 -6.36
CA PRO A 3 -20.43 -2.11 -7.06
C PRO A 3 -20.35 -0.72 -6.41
N SER A 4 -21.44 -0.24 -5.82
CA SER A 4 -21.46 1.01 -5.08
C SER A 4 -20.63 0.97 -3.79
N ASP A 5 -20.63 -0.17 -3.08
CA ASP A 5 -19.77 -0.38 -1.90
C ASP A 5 -18.28 -0.36 -2.30
N LEU A 6 -17.93 -0.98 -3.42
CA LEU A 6 -16.54 -1.02 -3.93
C LEU A 6 -16.03 0.36 -4.34
N LEU A 7 -16.87 1.16 -5.00
CA LEU A 7 -16.53 2.54 -5.35
C LEU A 7 -16.38 3.41 -4.10
N GLN A 8 -17.24 3.23 -3.11
CA GLN A 8 -17.14 3.95 -1.84
C GLN A 8 -15.88 3.54 -1.06
N GLU A 9 -15.50 2.26 -1.10
CA GLU A 9 -14.27 1.77 -0.50
C GLU A 9 -13.04 2.37 -1.19
N ALA A 10 -12.99 2.36 -2.52
CA ALA A 10 -11.91 2.97 -3.30
C ALA A 10 -11.76 4.48 -2.99
N SER A 11 -12.88 5.20 -2.94
CA SER A 11 -12.87 6.63 -2.56
C SER A 11 -12.36 6.85 -1.13
N SER A 12 -12.72 5.98 -0.20
CA SER A 12 -12.30 6.08 1.20
C SER A 12 -10.80 5.81 1.34
N ILE A 13 -10.28 4.80 0.64
CA ILE A 13 -8.85 4.48 0.58
C ILE A 13 -8.06 5.65 0.00
N ALA A 14 -8.53 6.25 -1.10
CA ALA A 14 -7.87 7.39 -1.74
C ALA A 14 -7.75 8.59 -0.77
N ALA A 15 -8.83 8.93 -0.07
CA ALA A 15 -8.83 10.04 0.89
C ALA A 15 -7.85 9.82 2.05
N VAL A 16 -7.77 8.60 2.59
CA VAL A 16 -6.83 8.26 3.67
C VAL A 16 -5.38 8.35 3.21
N ILE A 17 -5.06 7.82 2.02
CA ILE A 17 -3.71 7.87 1.47
C ILE A 17 -3.29 9.32 1.20
N GLU A 18 -4.17 10.12 0.60
CA GLU A 18 -3.91 11.53 0.33
C GLU A 18 -3.64 12.30 1.62
N GLN A 19 -4.52 12.15 2.63
CA GLN A 19 -4.34 12.78 3.93
C GLN A 19 -3.03 12.36 4.61
N ALA A 20 -2.69 11.07 4.55
CA ALA A 20 -1.44 10.56 5.11
C ALA A 20 -0.23 11.14 4.39
N SER A 21 -0.26 11.19 3.05
CA SER A 21 0.82 11.73 2.23
C SER A 21 1.10 13.21 2.52
N ASN A 22 0.05 14.01 2.70
CA ASN A 22 0.15 15.43 3.05
C ASN A 22 0.80 15.65 4.43
N ARG A 23 0.71 14.67 5.33
CA ARG A 23 1.28 14.73 6.69
C ARG A 23 2.68 14.14 6.79
N LEU A 24 3.08 13.27 5.86
CA LEU A 24 4.38 12.60 5.86
C LEU A 24 5.50 13.51 5.32
N THR A 25 5.80 14.57 6.07
CA THR A 25 6.84 15.53 5.67
C THR A 25 8.27 14.97 5.84
N PRO A 26 9.28 15.56 5.19
CA PRO A 26 10.69 15.18 5.41
C PRO A 26 11.13 15.23 6.88
N ASN A 27 10.56 16.13 7.69
CA ASN A 27 10.87 16.22 9.12
C ASN A 27 10.33 15.01 9.90
N VAL A 28 9.12 14.55 9.59
CA VAL A 28 8.54 13.34 10.17
C VAL A 28 9.39 12.12 9.82
N ILE A 29 9.78 11.98 8.55
CA ILE A 29 10.64 10.88 8.09
C ILE A 29 12.00 10.91 8.81
N ARG A 30 12.64 12.08 8.87
CA ARG A 30 13.94 12.22 9.55
C ARG A 30 13.85 11.92 11.05
N ALA A 31 12.75 12.31 11.71
CA ALA A 31 12.52 11.99 13.12
C ALA A 31 12.35 10.47 13.31
N ALA A 32 11.51 9.82 12.49
CA ALA A 32 11.29 8.38 12.54
C ALA A 32 12.59 7.58 12.29
N ARG A 33 13.45 8.00 11.36
CA ARG A 33 14.75 7.33 11.09
C ARG A 33 15.69 7.28 12.30
N ARG A 34 15.52 8.17 13.28
CA ARG A 34 16.39 8.26 14.46
C ARG A 34 16.10 7.18 15.52
N SER A 35 14.92 6.57 15.51
CA SER A 35 14.56 5.48 16.44
C SER A 35 14.43 4.15 15.70
N GLU A 36 14.64 3.05 16.42
CA GLU A 36 14.41 1.71 15.86
C GLU A 36 12.93 1.49 15.52
N GLU A 37 12.05 1.88 16.43
CA GLU A 37 10.60 1.81 16.24
C GLU A 37 10.14 2.63 15.03
N GLY A 38 10.65 3.86 14.89
CA GLY A 38 10.32 4.72 13.76
C GLY A 38 10.85 4.18 12.42
N ARG A 39 12.00 3.49 12.40
CA ARG A 39 12.44 2.78 11.19
C ARG A 39 11.48 1.65 10.82
N LYS A 40 11.03 0.85 11.80
CA LYS A 40 10.01 -0.18 11.57
C LYS A 40 8.68 0.40 11.08
N ASP A 41 8.31 1.60 11.53
CA ASP A 41 7.15 2.32 10.99
C ASP A 41 7.34 2.69 9.52
N LEU A 42 8.50 3.24 9.16
CA LEU A 42 8.82 3.60 7.78
C LEU A 42 8.82 2.36 6.87
N ASP A 43 9.39 1.25 7.33
CA ASP A 43 9.40 -0.01 6.57
C ASP A 43 7.96 -0.50 6.35
N ARG A 44 7.10 -0.42 7.37
CA ARG A 44 5.66 -0.75 7.25
C ARG A 44 4.95 0.14 6.23
N MET A 45 5.23 1.44 6.22
CA MET A 45 4.68 2.38 5.24
C MET A 45 5.13 2.03 3.82
N GLU A 46 6.42 1.76 3.62
CA GLU A 46 6.99 1.40 2.31
C GLU A 46 6.32 0.13 1.75
N TYR A 47 6.16 -0.90 2.57
CA TYR A 47 5.45 -2.11 2.17
C TYR A 47 3.99 -1.87 1.79
N ALA A 48 3.27 -1.06 2.57
CA ALA A 48 1.87 -0.74 2.27
C ALA A 48 1.74 0.00 0.94
N LEU A 49 2.58 1.03 0.73
CA LEU A 49 2.61 1.82 -0.50
C LEU A 49 3.01 0.97 -1.71
N GLY A 50 4.03 0.13 -1.58
CA GLY A 50 4.45 -0.79 -2.65
C GLY A 50 3.37 -1.82 -3.01
N THR A 51 2.64 -2.33 -2.01
CA THR A 51 1.52 -3.26 -2.23
C THR A 51 0.37 -2.59 -2.98
N ILE A 52 0.01 -1.36 -2.60
CA ILE A 52 -1.03 -0.58 -3.28
C ILE A 52 -0.60 -0.28 -4.72
N GLY A 53 0.62 0.21 -4.93
CA GLY A 53 1.15 0.50 -6.26
C GLY A 53 1.14 -0.73 -7.17
N LYS A 54 1.55 -1.90 -6.64
CA LYS A 54 1.51 -3.15 -7.40
C LYS A 54 0.08 -3.59 -7.73
N ALA A 55 -0.86 -3.45 -6.80
CA ALA A 55 -2.26 -3.78 -7.04
C ALA A 55 -2.83 -2.93 -8.19
N LEU A 56 -2.64 -1.61 -8.14
CA LEU A 56 -3.10 -0.69 -9.19
C LEU A 56 -2.53 -1.04 -10.57
N VAL A 57 -1.22 -1.31 -10.63
CA VAL A 57 -0.56 -1.70 -11.88
C VAL A 57 -1.14 -3.01 -12.42
N LEU A 58 -1.29 -4.04 -11.59
CA LEU A 58 -1.79 -5.33 -12.04
C LEU A 58 -3.21 -5.23 -12.59
N THR A 59 -4.09 -4.48 -11.93
CA THR A 59 -5.50 -4.37 -12.30
C THR A 59 -5.77 -3.46 -13.51
N ASP A 60 -4.85 -2.57 -13.88
CA ASP A 60 -4.99 -1.67 -15.05
C ASP A 60 -4.63 -2.37 -16.37
N TYR A 61 -3.76 -3.39 -16.32
CA TYR A 61 -3.57 -4.31 -17.42
C TYR A 61 -4.63 -5.41 -17.33
N THR A 62 -5.64 -5.36 -18.20
CA THR A 62 -6.74 -6.34 -18.43
C THR A 62 -6.37 -7.84 -18.51
N ILE A 63 -5.66 -8.36 -17.51
CA ILE A 63 -5.13 -9.72 -17.45
C ILE A 63 -5.80 -10.42 -16.28
N ASP A 64 -7.01 -10.92 -16.53
CA ASP A 64 -7.59 -12.04 -15.80
C ASP A 64 -7.63 -11.86 -14.26
N GLU A 65 -8.74 -11.33 -13.73
CA GLU A 65 -8.93 -10.92 -12.33
C GLU A 65 -8.44 -11.96 -11.29
N GLU A 66 -8.56 -13.26 -11.57
CA GLU A 66 -8.05 -14.32 -10.69
C GLU A 66 -6.52 -14.30 -10.56
N LYS A 67 -5.80 -14.01 -11.66
CA LYS A 67 -4.33 -13.96 -11.67
C LYS A 67 -3.79 -12.73 -10.97
N ASP A 68 -4.54 -11.64 -10.91
CA ASP A 68 -4.10 -10.43 -10.21
C ASP A 68 -4.07 -10.62 -8.71
N MET A 69 -5.08 -11.28 -8.16
CA MET A 69 -5.11 -11.65 -6.75
C MET A 69 -4.00 -12.63 -6.38
N ASP A 70 -3.71 -13.61 -7.23
CA ASP A 70 -2.60 -14.55 -7.02
C ASP A 70 -1.24 -13.87 -7.08
N LYS A 71 -1.01 -12.97 -8.04
CA LYS A 71 0.24 -12.18 -8.12
C LYS A 71 0.40 -11.22 -6.94
N LEU A 72 -0.70 -10.62 -6.49
CA LEU A 72 -0.70 -9.74 -5.32
C LEU A 72 -0.41 -10.52 -4.04
N LYS A 73 -1.00 -11.72 -3.90
CA LYS A 73 -0.71 -12.63 -2.79
C LYS A 73 0.76 -13.09 -2.81
N ALA A 74 1.27 -13.51 -3.96
CA ALA A 74 2.67 -13.91 -4.11
C ALA A 74 3.64 -12.78 -3.77
N PHE A 75 3.30 -11.53 -4.12
CA PHE A 75 4.10 -10.36 -3.74
C PHE A 75 4.11 -10.11 -2.23
N ARG A 76 2.93 -10.19 -1.59
CA ARG A 76 2.81 -10.05 -0.14
C ARG A 76 3.64 -11.12 0.58
N GLU A 77 3.60 -12.35 0.08
CA GLU A 77 4.38 -13.47 0.61
C GLU A 77 5.90 -13.29 0.40
N SER A 78 6.35 -12.79 -0.75
CA SER A 78 7.79 -12.55 -0.98
C SER A 78 8.31 -11.45 -0.05
N GLN A 79 7.58 -10.35 0.08
CA GLN A 79 7.94 -9.24 0.96
C GLN A 79 7.92 -9.61 2.46
N ALA A 80 7.10 -10.60 2.84
CA ALA A 80 7.07 -11.13 4.20
C ALA A 80 8.26 -12.07 4.49
N ARG A 81 8.88 -12.68 3.48
CA ARG A 81 10.07 -13.53 3.62
C ARG A 81 11.38 -12.75 3.66
N ASP A 82 11.40 -11.55 3.09
CA ASP A 82 12.57 -10.66 3.03
C ASP A 82 12.70 -9.73 4.25
N ARG A 83 11.87 -9.92 5.29
CA ARG A 83 11.86 -9.21 6.57
C ARG A 83 12.25 -10.14 7.71
#